data_AF-A0A382GWA3-F1
#
_entry.id   AF-A0A382GWA3-F1
#
_cell.length_a   1.000
_cell.length_b   1.000
_cell.length_c   1.000
_cell.angle_alpha   90.00
_cell.angle_beta   90.00
_cell.angle_gamma   90.00
#
_symmetry.space_group_name_H-M   'P 1'
#
loop_
_entity.id
_entity.type
_entity.pdbx_description
1 polymer ?
#
loop_
_entity_poly.entity_id
_entity_poly.type
_entity_poly.pdbx_seq_one_letter_code
_entity_poly.pdbx_strand_id
1 'polypeptide(L)'
;MNYGLFSGGKKIRSKILIDIGKIFNVNYNTLIKIGASVECIHAYSLIHDDLPCMDNDIIRRGKPSTHIKFGEATAVLAGNSLVALAFEILSDKKLNLNEKIKNKLIKKLLECSGHTGIAGGQFLDLKFEKKKFSKKIILDMQLKKTGKLFSFCCAAPLIIKNINLKKIKQFETIGSEIGLMFQIVDDLIDHRGDSKKAGKKTKKDHKLGKATLISLLGYNNTVIYAEKLRLKIKNKLDNYGKKSNSLNETLRYIINRSK
;
A
#
# COMPACT_ATOMS: atom_id res chain seq x y z
N MET A 1 -9.13 6.63 16.19
CA MET A 1 -7.84 6.29 15.55
C MET A 1 -7.34 4.89 15.92
N ASN A 2 -7.09 4.60 17.21
CA ASN A 2 -6.52 3.31 17.67
C ASN A 2 -7.22 2.08 17.09
N TYR A 3 -8.56 2.08 17.06
CA TYR A 3 -9.33 0.96 16.51
C TYR A 3 -8.99 0.65 15.05
N GLY A 4 -8.98 1.64 14.16
CA GLY A 4 -8.66 1.41 12.74
C GLY A 4 -7.18 1.11 12.48
N LEU A 5 -6.29 1.66 13.29
CA LEU A 5 -4.84 1.45 13.15
C LEU A 5 -4.36 0.09 13.66
N PHE A 6 -4.85 -0.34 14.83
CA PHE A 6 -4.37 -1.52 15.58
C PHE A 6 -5.29 -2.74 15.51
N SER A 7 -6.38 -2.70 14.74
CA SER A 7 -7.29 -3.84 14.51
C SER A 7 -6.67 -5.01 13.71
N GLY A 8 -5.34 -5.16 13.73
CA GLY A 8 -4.58 -6.16 13.00
C GLY A 8 -3.95 -5.61 11.72
N GLY A 9 -3.80 -6.47 10.72
CA GLY A 9 -3.12 -6.17 9.45
C GLY A 9 -1.68 -6.68 9.42
N LYS A 10 -1.21 -7.01 8.22
CA LYS A 10 0.05 -7.74 7.99
C LYS A 10 1.30 -6.87 8.10
N LYS A 11 1.12 -5.54 8.18
CA LYS A 11 2.20 -4.54 8.22
C LYS A 11 3.26 -4.72 7.12
N ILE A 12 2.82 -5.18 5.94
CA ILE A 12 3.70 -5.50 4.80
C ILE A 12 4.42 -4.23 4.29
N ARG A 13 3.76 -3.07 4.34
CA ARG A 13 4.38 -1.79 3.97
C ARG A 13 5.56 -1.46 4.86
N SER A 14 5.38 -1.54 6.19
CA SER A 14 6.47 -1.40 7.15
C SER A 14 7.55 -2.48 6.98
N LYS A 15 7.17 -3.73 6.70
CA LYS A 15 8.14 -4.82 6.45
C LYS A 15 9.02 -4.53 5.23
N ILE A 16 8.44 -4.07 4.12
CA ILE A 16 9.19 -3.68 2.92
C ILE A 16 10.11 -2.49 3.22
N LEU A 17 9.60 -1.47 3.92
CA LEU A 17 10.42 -0.33 4.35
C LEU A 17 11.65 -0.81 5.14
N ILE A 18 11.45 -1.74 6.08
CA ILE A 18 12.52 -2.33 6.88
C ILE A 18 13.48 -3.16 6.02
N ASP A 19 12.98 -3.99 5.12
CA ASP A 19 13.80 -4.84 4.25
C ASP A 19 14.71 -4.00 3.34
N ILE A 20 14.16 -2.93 2.76
CA ILE A 20 14.93 -1.99 1.95
C ILE A 20 15.91 -1.22 2.84
N GLY A 21 15.50 -0.82 4.04
CA GLY A 21 16.37 -0.20 5.03
C GLY A 21 17.59 -1.06 5.38
N LYS A 22 17.43 -2.38 5.49
CA LYS A 22 18.54 -3.32 5.70
C LYS A 22 19.53 -3.31 4.52
N ILE A 23 19.04 -3.24 3.27
CA ILE A 23 19.91 -3.18 2.08
C ILE A 23 20.85 -1.95 2.14
N PHE A 24 20.33 -0.81 2.62
CA PHE A 24 21.05 0.46 2.68
C PHE A 24 21.59 0.83 4.07
N ASN A 25 21.60 -0.12 5.02
CA ASN A 25 22.10 0.07 6.39
C ASN A 25 21.47 1.30 7.09
N VAL A 26 20.15 1.43 7.03
CA VAL A 26 19.39 2.43 7.79
C VAL A 26 19.09 1.90 9.19
N ASN A 27 19.20 2.78 10.20
CA ASN A 27 18.89 2.43 11.59
C ASN A 27 17.43 1.96 11.74
N TYR A 28 17.24 0.84 12.44
CA TYR A 28 15.94 0.22 12.64
C TYR A 28 14.93 1.13 13.35
N ASN A 29 15.34 1.85 14.40
CA ASN A 29 14.46 2.74 15.15
C ASN A 29 13.95 3.91 14.29
N THR A 30 14.79 4.42 13.38
CA THR A 30 14.36 5.41 12.37
C THR A 30 13.32 4.80 11.42
N LEU A 31 13.54 3.58 10.94
CA LEU A 31 12.62 2.88 10.04
C LEU A 31 11.27 2.59 10.70
N ILE A 32 11.25 2.28 12.00
CA ILE A 32 10.00 2.05 12.75
C ILE A 32 9.17 3.33 12.86
N LYS A 33 9.78 4.48 13.14
CA LYS A 33 9.08 5.77 13.19
C LYS A 33 8.49 6.14 11.83
N ILE A 34 9.27 6.01 10.76
CA ILE A 34 8.77 6.24 9.39
C ILE A 34 7.69 5.22 9.02
N GLY A 35 7.85 3.97 9.43
CA GLY A 35 6.86 2.91 9.25
C GLY A 35 5.55 3.20 9.95
N ALA A 36 5.57 3.83 11.13
CA ALA A 36 4.37 4.27 11.83
C ALA A 36 3.62 5.36 11.06
N SER A 37 4.34 6.32 10.47
CA SER A 37 3.76 7.33 9.56
C SER A 37 3.08 6.68 8.35
N VAL A 38 3.75 5.73 7.70
CA VAL A 38 3.18 4.95 6.58
C VAL A 38 1.92 4.19 6.98
N GLU A 39 1.91 3.56 8.16
CA GLU A 39 0.76 2.82 8.65
C GLU A 39 -0.40 3.72 9.08
N CYS A 40 -0.13 4.96 9.49
CA CYS A 40 -1.18 5.97 9.67
C CYS A 40 -1.84 6.32 8.34
N ILE A 41 -1.04 6.55 7.28
CA ILE A 41 -1.53 6.77 5.91
C ILE A 41 -2.36 5.57 5.43
N HIS A 42 -1.86 4.35 5.62
CA HIS A 42 -2.59 3.16 5.23
C HIS A 42 -3.89 2.97 6.04
N ALA A 43 -3.87 3.26 7.34
CA ALA A 43 -5.05 3.10 8.19
C ALA A 43 -6.15 4.12 7.83
N TYR A 44 -5.82 5.39 7.59
CA TYR A 44 -6.86 6.34 7.14
C TYR A 44 -7.48 5.87 5.83
N SER A 45 -6.65 5.40 4.89
CA SER A 45 -7.14 5.07 3.55
C SER A 45 -8.21 3.98 3.64
N LEU A 46 -8.01 2.98 4.51
CA LEU A 46 -9.00 1.93 4.76
C LEU A 46 -10.24 2.44 5.51
N ILE A 47 -10.05 3.29 6.52
CA ILE A 47 -11.18 3.84 7.30
C ILE A 47 -12.13 4.63 6.39
N HIS A 48 -11.58 5.44 5.49
CA HIS A 48 -12.37 6.23 4.55
C HIS A 48 -12.93 5.36 3.41
N ASP A 49 -12.16 4.42 2.86
CA ASP A 49 -12.62 3.46 1.84
C ASP A 49 -13.85 2.68 2.31
N ASP A 50 -13.95 2.38 3.61
CA ASP A 50 -15.09 1.69 4.20
C ASP A 50 -16.38 2.54 4.35
N LEU A 51 -16.34 3.87 4.20
CA LEU A 51 -17.51 4.73 4.45
C LEU A 51 -18.70 4.45 3.51
N PRO A 52 -19.94 4.79 3.89
CA PRO A 52 -21.13 4.58 3.06
C PRO A 52 -21.09 5.24 1.69
N CYS A 53 -20.42 6.39 1.56
CA CYS A 53 -20.22 7.09 0.29
C CYS A 53 -19.08 6.53 -0.58
N MET A 54 -18.39 5.50 -0.10
CA MET A 54 -17.26 4.83 -0.76
C MET A 54 -17.65 3.36 -1.01
N ASP A 55 -16.92 2.37 -0.47
CA ASP A 55 -17.24 0.95 -0.67
C ASP A 55 -18.39 0.46 0.24
N ASN A 56 -18.83 1.25 1.22
CA ASN A 56 -19.89 0.92 2.19
C ASN A 56 -19.68 -0.43 2.89
N ASP A 57 -18.44 -0.64 3.35
CA ASP A 57 -17.99 -1.91 3.90
C ASP A 57 -18.27 -2.01 5.40
N ILE A 58 -19.11 -2.96 5.79
CA ILE A 58 -19.49 -3.15 7.19
C ILE A 58 -18.46 -3.93 8.04
N ILE A 59 -17.51 -4.63 7.41
CA ILE A 59 -16.50 -5.46 8.07
C ILE A 59 -15.12 -5.20 7.46
N ARG A 60 -14.14 -4.97 8.33
CA ARG A 60 -12.72 -4.81 7.99
C ARG A 60 -11.85 -5.57 8.99
N ARG A 61 -10.91 -6.39 8.47
CA ARG A 61 -9.98 -7.22 9.28
C ARG A 61 -10.72 -8.12 10.29
N GLY A 62 -11.86 -8.68 9.88
CA GLY A 62 -12.70 -9.55 10.72
C GLY A 62 -13.43 -8.84 11.87
N LYS A 63 -13.46 -7.50 11.89
CA LYS A 63 -14.20 -6.70 12.87
C LYS A 63 -15.15 -5.73 12.16
N PRO A 64 -16.16 -5.16 12.85
CA PRO A 64 -16.97 -4.08 12.27
C PRO A 64 -16.07 -2.95 11.78
N SER A 65 -16.38 -2.39 10.61
CA SER A 65 -15.65 -1.22 10.11
C SER A 65 -15.80 -0.02 11.05
N THR A 66 -14.93 0.97 10.92
CA THR A 66 -14.86 2.07 11.87
C THR A 66 -16.16 2.87 11.94
N HIS A 67 -16.82 3.08 10.79
CA HIS A 67 -18.09 3.81 10.73
C HIS A 67 -19.25 3.02 11.33
N ILE A 68 -19.26 1.69 11.20
CA ILE A 68 -20.25 0.85 11.86
C ILE A 68 -20.07 0.88 13.38
N LYS A 69 -18.83 0.86 13.87
CA LYS A 69 -18.57 0.83 15.30
C LYS A 69 -18.77 2.17 16.00
N PHE A 70 -18.45 3.28 15.35
CA PHE A 70 -18.36 4.60 16.00
C PHE A 70 -19.12 5.72 15.27
N GLY A 71 -19.84 5.41 14.21
CA GLY A 71 -20.52 6.38 13.35
C GLY A 71 -19.61 7.01 12.29
N GLU A 72 -20.23 7.57 11.25
CA GLU A 72 -19.55 8.17 10.10
C GLU A 72 -18.68 9.36 10.49
N ALA A 73 -19.21 10.30 11.30
CA ALA A 73 -18.47 11.48 11.73
C ALA A 73 -17.15 11.10 12.43
N THR A 74 -17.20 10.12 13.33
CA THR A 74 -16.00 9.62 14.03
C THR A 74 -15.03 8.93 13.07
N ALA A 75 -15.51 8.18 12.09
CA ALA A 75 -14.67 7.55 11.08
C ALA A 75 -13.97 8.59 10.19
N VAL A 76 -14.69 9.62 9.74
CA VAL A 76 -14.13 10.74 8.96
C VAL A 76 -13.04 11.46 9.76
N LEU A 77 -13.35 11.89 10.99
CA LEU A 77 -12.40 12.59 11.85
C LEU A 77 -11.19 11.71 12.20
N ALA A 78 -11.39 10.44 12.51
CA ALA A 78 -10.29 9.52 12.79
C ALA A 78 -9.34 9.33 11.59
N GLY A 79 -9.88 9.28 10.36
CA GLY A 79 -9.06 9.24 9.16
C GLY A 79 -8.26 10.53 8.96
N ASN A 80 -8.90 11.69 9.09
CA ASN A 80 -8.24 13.00 8.98
C ASN A 80 -7.11 13.16 10.01
N SER A 81 -7.37 12.78 11.26
CA SER A 81 -6.35 12.84 12.32
C SER A 81 -5.19 11.87 12.08
N LEU A 82 -5.42 10.71 11.44
CA LEU A 82 -4.33 9.80 11.07
C LEU A 82 -3.45 10.39 9.96
N VAL A 83 -4.02 11.14 9.01
CA VAL A 83 -3.25 11.90 8.03
C VAL A 83 -2.36 12.93 8.74
N ALA A 84 -2.93 13.73 9.65
CA ALA A 84 -2.18 14.72 10.41
C ALA A 84 -1.04 14.08 11.24
N LEU A 85 -1.36 13.01 11.98
CA LEU A 85 -0.39 12.27 12.79
C LEU A 85 0.75 11.69 11.95
N ALA A 86 0.48 11.24 10.73
CA ALA A 86 1.53 10.73 9.84
C ALA A 86 2.62 11.78 9.57
N PHE A 87 2.22 13.04 9.36
CA PHE A 87 3.15 14.13 9.10
C PHE A 87 3.76 14.70 10.37
N GLU A 88 3.02 14.70 11.47
CA GLU A 88 3.55 15.00 12.81
C GLU A 88 4.77 14.11 13.12
N ILE A 89 4.63 12.78 12.94
CA ILE A 89 5.71 11.80 13.14
C ILE A 89 6.94 12.12 12.27
N LEU A 90 6.76 12.55 11.02
CA LEU A 90 7.89 12.85 10.12
C LEU A 90 8.56 14.20 10.44
N SER A 91 7.81 15.14 10.98
CA SER A 91 8.32 16.46 11.38
C SER A 91 8.99 16.44 12.77
N ASP A 92 8.64 15.48 13.62
CA ASP A 92 9.12 15.40 15.01
C ASP A 92 10.65 15.44 15.11
N LYS A 93 11.15 16.26 16.04
CA LYS A 93 12.58 16.38 16.37
C LYS A 93 13.18 15.04 16.80
N LYS A 94 12.41 14.19 17.49
CA LYS A 94 12.78 12.84 17.92
C LYS A 94 13.08 11.88 16.77
N LEU A 95 12.71 12.20 15.52
CA LEU A 95 13.11 11.40 14.36
C LEU A 95 14.63 11.47 14.11
N ASN A 96 15.30 12.52 14.62
CA ASN A 96 16.75 12.72 14.56
C ASN A 96 17.33 12.58 13.14
N LEU A 97 16.67 13.20 12.16
CA LEU A 97 17.12 13.31 10.78
C LEU A 97 17.36 14.78 10.43
N ASN A 98 18.26 15.02 9.48
CA ASN A 98 18.47 16.36 8.92
C ASN A 98 17.15 16.92 8.34
N GLU A 99 16.90 18.22 8.54
CA GLU A 99 15.67 18.89 8.10
C GLU A 99 15.44 18.79 6.58
N LYS A 100 16.50 18.84 5.75
CA LYS A 100 16.38 18.61 4.29
C LYS A 100 15.88 17.19 3.97
N ILE A 101 16.27 16.20 4.77
CA ILE A 101 15.82 14.80 4.61
C ILE A 101 14.35 14.68 5.05
N LYS A 102 13.98 15.26 6.21
CA LYS A 102 12.58 15.30 6.67
C LYS A 102 11.67 15.93 5.62
N ASN A 103 12.04 17.09 5.08
CA ASN A 103 11.27 17.77 4.04
C ASN A 103 11.11 16.91 2.79
N LYS A 104 12.15 16.19 2.35
CA LYS A 104 12.04 15.22 1.23
C LYS A 104 11.06 14.09 1.54
N LEU A 105 11.11 13.53 2.75
CA LEU A 105 10.21 12.45 3.18
C LEU A 105 8.75 12.93 3.26
N ILE A 106 8.51 14.09 3.89
CA ILE A 106 7.19 14.71 4.02
C ILE A 106 6.61 14.98 2.63
N LYS A 107 7.37 15.67 1.75
CA LYS A 107 6.95 15.96 0.38
C LYS A 107 6.59 14.68 -0.37
N LYS A 108 7.43 13.64 -0.28
CA LYS A 108 7.18 12.37 -0.96
C LYS A 108 5.92 11.68 -0.44
N LEU A 109 5.70 11.67 0.88
CA LEU A 109 4.50 11.05 1.45
C LEU A 109 3.23 11.84 1.12
N LEU A 110 3.30 13.17 1.05
CA LEU A 110 2.21 14.03 0.56
C LEU A 110 1.83 13.69 -0.88
N GLU A 111 2.82 13.60 -1.78
CA GLU A 111 2.61 13.19 -3.18
C GLU A 111 2.00 11.79 -3.27
N CYS A 112 2.43 10.85 -2.41
CA CYS A 112 1.87 9.51 -2.38
C CYS A 112 0.44 9.44 -1.83
N SER A 113 0.07 10.32 -0.91
CA SER A 113 -1.24 10.25 -0.22
C SER A 113 -2.32 11.07 -0.94
N GLY A 114 -1.93 12.17 -1.58
CA GLY A 114 -2.84 13.14 -2.20
C GLY A 114 -3.34 12.76 -3.60
N HIS A 115 -3.72 13.79 -4.36
CA HIS A 115 -4.37 13.68 -5.67
C HIS A 115 -3.52 13.00 -6.77
N THR A 116 -2.18 13.06 -6.68
CA THR A 116 -1.29 12.30 -7.58
C THR A 116 -1.02 10.87 -7.13
N GLY A 117 -1.57 10.48 -5.96
CA GLY A 117 -1.37 9.18 -5.35
C GLY A 117 -2.67 8.53 -4.89
N ILE A 118 -2.75 8.10 -3.64
CA ILE A 118 -3.84 7.27 -3.09
C ILE A 118 -5.20 7.90 -3.36
N ALA A 119 -5.39 9.17 -3.01
CA ALA A 119 -6.68 9.85 -3.21
C ALA A 119 -7.09 9.92 -4.70
N GLY A 120 -6.13 10.21 -5.59
CA GLY A 120 -6.38 10.19 -7.03
C GLY A 120 -6.71 8.80 -7.57
N GLY A 121 -6.03 7.78 -7.07
CA GLY A 121 -6.34 6.38 -7.38
C GLY A 121 -7.73 5.97 -6.89
N GLN A 122 -8.12 6.39 -5.69
CA GLN A 122 -9.45 6.14 -5.14
C GLN A 122 -10.55 6.81 -5.97
N PHE A 123 -10.33 8.06 -6.38
CA PHE A 123 -11.27 8.77 -7.27
C PHE A 123 -11.46 8.03 -8.60
N LEU A 124 -10.37 7.52 -9.20
CA LEU A 124 -10.45 6.71 -10.41
C LEU A 124 -11.20 5.40 -10.17
N ASP A 125 -10.95 4.70 -9.06
CA ASP A 125 -11.64 3.45 -8.71
C ASP A 125 -13.16 3.63 -8.66
N LEU A 126 -13.64 4.67 -7.95
CA LEU A 126 -15.06 5.02 -7.89
C LEU A 126 -15.65 5.38 -9.25
N LYS A 127 -14.90 6.15 -10.07
CA LYS A 127 -15.35 6.53 -11.42
C LYS A 127 -15.42 5.32 -12.36
N PHE A 128 -14.68 4.25 -12.05
CA PHE A 128 -14.60 3.08 -12.91
C PHE A 128 -15.70 2.05 -12.66
N GLU A 129 -16.47 2.21 -11.59
CA GLU A 129 -17.62 1.34 -11.32
C GLU A 129 -18.60 1.34 -12.51
N LYS A 130 -19.03 0.14 -12.91
CA LYS A 130 -20.01 -0.11 -13.99
C LYS A 130 -19.55 0.34 -15.39
N LYS A 131 -18.25 0.57 -15.61
CA LYS A 131 -17.68 0.97 -16.92
C LYS A 131 -16.51 0.07 -17.33
N LYS A 132 -16.36 -0.17 -18.63
CA LYS A 132 -15.21 -0.92 -19.19
C LYS A 132 -14.07 0.04 -19.48
N PHE A 133 -12.87 -0.25 -18.97
CA PHE A 133 -11.66 0.52 -19.25
C PHE A 133 -10.57 -0.37 -19.83
N SER A 134 -9.63 0.27 -20.54
CA SER A 134 -8.46 -0.42 -21.05
C SER A 134 -7.56 -0.88 -19.91
N LYS A 135 -6.78 -1.94 -20.16
CA LYS A 135 -5.75 -2.45 -19.23
C LYS A 135 -4.83 -1.34 -18.70
N LYS A 136 -4.44 -0.40 -19.57
CA LYS A 136 -3.55 0.72 -19.20
C LYS A 136 -4.17 1.60 -18.11
N ILE A 137 -5.47 1.89 -18.23
CA ILE A 137 -6.21 2.75 -17.30
C ILE A 137 -6.38 2.06 -15.93
N ILE A 138 -6.71 0.77 -15.92
CA ILE A 138 -6.82 -0.02 -14.68
C ILE A 138 -5.46 -0.10 -13.96
N LEU A 139 -4.39 -0.34 -14.73
CA LEU A 139 -3.03 -0.36 -14.16
C LEU A 139 -2.63 0.98 -13.57
N ASP A 140 -2.93 2.11 -14.23
CA ASP A 140 -2.65 3.45 -13.69
C ASP A 140 -3.41 3.68 -12.37
N MET A 141 -4.68 3.29 -12.30
CA MET A 141 -5.46 3.36 -11.07
C MET A 141 -4.83 2.52 -9.96
N GLN A 142 -4.51 1.25 -10.19
CA GLN A 142 -3.91 0.38 -9.16
C GLN A 142 -2.53 0.89 -8.70
N LEU A 143 -1.72 1.40 -9.63
CA LEU A 143 -0.44 2.02 -9.31
C LEU A 143 -0.61 3.26 -8.41
N LYS A 144 -1.69 4.03 -8.59
CA LYS A 144 -2.01 5.18 -7.74
C LYS A 144 -2.61 4.76 -6.39
N LYS A 145 -3.72 4.01 -6.39
CA LYS A 145 -4.50 3.60 -5.20
C LYS A 145 -3.65 2.77 -4.23
N THR A 146 -2.87 1.82 -4.77
CA THR A 146 -2.11 0.88 -3.95
C THR A 146 -0.60 1.07 -4.11
N GLY A 147 -0.10 1.23 -5.34
CA GLY A 147 1.34 1.27 -5.65
C GLY A 147 2.12 2.41 -5.00
N LYS A 148 1.55 3.61 -4.89
CA LYS A 148 2.26 4.82 -4.43
C LYS A 148 2.79 4.71 -3.01
N LEU A 149 2.05 4.09 -2.10
CA LEU A 149 2.52 3.95 -0.73
C LEU A 149 3.67 2.93 -0.61
N PHE A 150 3.65 1.86 -1.42
CA PHE A 150 4.79 0.95 -1.53
C PHE A 150 6.01 1.62 -2.20
N SER A 151 5.76 2.47 -3.20
CA SER A 151 6.79 3.32 -3.81
C SER A 151 7.52 4.17 -2.76
N PHE A 152 6.77 4.82 -1.86
CA PHE A 152 7.35 5.53 -0.73
C PHE A 152 8.18 4.62 0.19
N CYS A 153 7.66 3.43 0.54
CA CYS A 153 8.37 2.48 1.41
C CYS A 153 9.73 2.06 0.83
N CYS A 154 9.83 1.90 -0.49
CA CYS A 154 11.08 1.58 -1.15
C CYS A 154 11.99 2.80 -1.32
N ALA A 155 11.45 4.01 -1.49
CA ALA A 155 12.24 5.23 -1.68
C ALA A 155 12.80 5.79 -0.36
N ALA A 156 12.03 5.74 0.72
CA ALA A 156 12.34 6.41 1.98
C ALA A 156 13.73 6.03 2.56
N PRO A 157 14.16 4.75 2.59
CA PRO A 157 15.49 4.42 3.09
C PRO A 157 16.64 5.03 2.28
N LEU A 158 16.48 5.14 0.96
CA LEU A 158 17.47 5.79 0.09
C LEU A 158 17.48 7.31 0.30
N ILE A 159 16.31 7.92 0.55
CA ILE A 159 16.22 9.35 0.91
C ILE A 159 16.95 9.62 2.22
N ILE A 160 16.78 8.76 3.24
CA ILE A 160 17.47 8.86 4.53
C ILE A 160 18.98 8.75 4.37
N LYS A 161 19.46 7.86 3.49
CA LYS A 161 20.89 7.70 3.19
C LYS A 161 21.40 8.72 2.16
N ASN A 162 20.57 9.66 1.72
CA ASN A 162 20.89 10.67 0.72
C ASN A 162 21.51 10.08 -0.57
N ILE A 163 20.99 8.94 -1.02
CA ILE A 163 21.43 8.29 -2.26
C ILE A 163 20.99 9.13 -3.47
N ASN A 164 21.72 9.05 -4.58
CA ASN A 164 21.40 9.79 -5.79
C ASN A 164 19.98 9.55 -6.33
N LEU A 165 19.44 10.56 -7.01
CA LEU A 165 18.05 10.58 -7.49
C LEU A 165 17.73 9.45 -8.48
N LYS A 166 18.68 9.04 -9.33
CA LYS A 166 18.49 7.95 -10.29
C LYS A 166 18.17 6.64 -9.55
N LYS A 167 18.89 6.37 -8.46
CA LYS A 167 18.66 5.18 -7.63
C LYS A 167 17.34 5.26 -6.87
N ILE A 168 17.01 6.43 -6.33
CA ILE A 168 15.71 6.65 -5.67
C ILE A 168 14.57 6.34 -6.63
N LYS A 169 14.58 6.88 -7.86
CA LYS A 169 13.57 6.60 -8.90
C LYS A 169 13.50 5.11 -9.28
N GLN A 170 14.63 4.41 -9.29
CA GLN A 170 14.65 2.96 -9.50
C GLN A 170 13.86 2.23 -8.39
N PHE A 171 14.07 2.59 -7.13
CA PHE A 171 13.35 1.99 -6.00
C PHE A 171 11.89 2.43 -5.91
N GLU A 172 11.56 3.64 -6.33
CA GLU A 172 10.17 4.06 -6.50
C GLU A 172 9.42 3.18 -7.49
N THR A 173 10.08 2.81 -8.59
CA THR A 173 9.54 1.91 -9.61
C THR A 173 9.37 0.50 -9.04
N ILE A 174 10.38 -0.01 -8.33
CA ILE A 174 10.31 -1.31 -7.65
C ILE A 174 9.13 -1.34 -6.67
N GLY A 175 8.99 -0.32 -5.81
CA GLY A 175 7.88 -0.26 -4.86
C GLY A 175 6.52 -0.18 -5.55
N SER A 176 6.40 0.55 -6.66
CA SER A 176 5.16 0.60 -7.43
C SER A 176 4.79 -0.77 -8.03
N GLU A 177 5.77 -1.51 -8.55
CA GLU A 177 5.58 -2.87 -9.05
C GLU A 177 5.21 -3.86 -7.94
N ILE A 178 5.81 -3.73 -6.75
CA ILE A 178 5.44 -4.53 -5.57
C ILE A 178 3.98 -4.24 -5.18
N GLY A 179 3.58 -2.97 -5.16
CA GLY A 179 2.20 -2.60 -4.83
C GLY A 179 1.19 -3.08 -5.87
N LEU A 180 1.53 -3.06 -7.16
CA LEU A 180 0.71 -3.67 -8.21
C LEU A 180 0.57 -5.18 -8.00
N MET A 181 1.68 -5.87 -7.75
CA MET A 181 1.68 -7.30 -7.43
C MET A 181 0.84 -7.61 -6.19
N PHE A 182 0.93 -6.77 -5.16
CA PHE A 182 0.13 -6.90 -3.93
C PHE A 182 -1.37 -6.81 -4.22
N GLN A 183 -1.79 -5.85 -5.04
CA GLN A 183 -3.18 -5.67 -5.44
C GLN A 183 -3.70 -6.85 -6.27
N ILE A 184 -2.91 -7.33 -7.23
CA ILE A 184 -3.26 -8.51 -8.03
C ILE A 184 -3.53 -9.71 -7.13
N VAL A 185 -2.70 -9.94 -6.11
CA VAL A 185 -2.92 -11.04 -5.17
C VAL A 185 -4.16 -10.81 -4.30
N ASP A 186 -4.44 -9.57 -3.87
CA ASP A 186 -5.68 -9.26 -3.16
C ASP A 186 -6.92 -9.57 -4.02
N ASP A 187 -6.91 -9.18 -5.31
CA ASP A 187 -7.99 -9.47 -6.25
C ASP A 187 -8.17 -10.99 -6.44
N LEU A 188 -7.06 -11.75 -6.54
CA LEU A 188 -7.08 -13.21 -6.67
C LEU A 188 -7.66 -13.90 -5.42
N ILE A 189 -7.33 -13.40 -4.23
CA ILE A 189 -7.89 -13.89 -2.96
C ILE A 189 -9.38 -13.57 -2.87
N ASP A 190 -9.79 -12.35 -3.25
CA ASP A 190 -11.19 -11.94 -3.24
C ASP A 190 -12.05 -12.80 -4.19
N HIS A 191 -11.50 -13.14 -5.36
CA HIS A 191 -12.14 -13.99 -6.35
C HIS A 191 -12.38 -15.42 -5.82
N ARG A 192 -11.44 -16.01 -5.07
CA ARG A 192 -11.57 -17.36 -4.49
C ARG A 192 -12.69 -17.49 -3.45
N GLY A 193 -13.14 -16.37 -2.85
CA GLY A 193 -14.42 -16.34 -2.13
C GLY A 193 -14.41 -16.79 -0.67
N ASP A 194 -13.25 -17.00 -0.02
CA ASP A 194 -13.19 -17.36 1.40
C ASP A 194 -13.16 -16.09 2.29
N SER A 195 -14.36 -15.58 2.61
CA SER A 195 -14.55 -14.36 3.42
C SER A 195 -13.95 -14.44 4.83
N LYS A 196 -13.90 -15.64 5.44
CA LYS A 196 -13.27 -15.85 6.75
C LYS A 196 -11.75 -15.69 6.66
N LYS A 197 -11.13 -16.19 5.58
CA LYS A 197 -9.68 -16.00 5.36
C LYS A 197 -9.34 -14.57 4.94
N ALA A 198 -10.10 -13.95 4.04
CA ALA A 198 -9.83 -12.60 3.55
C ALA A 198 -10.04 -11.49 4.61
N GLY A 199 -10.81 -11.76 5.67
CA GLY A 199 -11.11 -10.77 6.72
C GLY A 199 -12.01 -9.60 6.26
N LYS A 200 -12.65 -9.74 5.09
CA LYS A 200 -13.66 -8.86 4.49
C LYS A 200 -14.65 -9.71 3.68
N LYS A 201 -15.83 -9.17 3.33
CA LYS A 201 -16.74 -9.83 2.36
C LYS A 201 -16.04 -9.95 0.99
N THR A 202 -16.08 -11.14 0.38
CA THR A 202 -15.43 -11.50 -0.90
C THR A 202 -16.41 -11.49 -2.08
N LYS A 203 -15.92 -11.58 -3.32
CA LYS A 203 -16.70 -11.48 -4.59
C LYS A 203 -17.39 -10.13 -4.77
N LYS A 204 -16.89 -9.08 -4.12
CA LYS A 204 -17.48 -7.74 -4.21
C LYS A 204 -17.22 -7.08 -5.54
N ASP A 205 -16.02 -7.27 -6.08
CA ASP A 205 -15.62 -6.63 -7.33
C ASP A 205 -16.55 -7.02 -8.48
N HIS A 206 -17.02 -8.28 -8.50
CA HIS A 206 -18.02 -8.73 -9.44
C HIS A 206 -19.41 -8.10 -9.21
N LYS A 207 -19.82 -7.92 -7.95
CA LYS A 207 -21.12 -7.30 -7.61
C LYS A 207 -21.16 -5.79 -7.87
N LEU A 208 -20.05 -5.10 -7.66
CA LEU A 208 -19.89 -3.66 -7.91
C LEU A 208 -19.50 -3.36 -9.38
N GLY A 209 -19.21 -4.39 -10.18
CA GLY A 209 -18.76 -4.22 -11.56
C GLY A 209 -17.42 -3.51 -11.66
N LYS A 210 -16.53 -3.70 -10.68
CA LYS A 210 -15.19 -3.08 -10.68
C LYS A 210 -14.33 -3.69 -11.80
N ALA A 211 -13.60 -2.83 -12.49
CA ALA A 211 -12.70 -3.23 -13.55
C ALA A 211 -11.39 -3.76 -12.93
N THR A 212 -11.29 -5.07 -12.72
CA THR A 212 -10.09 -5.73 -12.18
C THR A 212 -9.22 -6.33 -13.29
N LEU A 213 -7.97 -6.65 -12.98
CA LEU A 213 -7.11 -7.37 -13.93
C LEU A 213 -7.62 -8.79 -14.21
N ILE A 214 -8.31 -9.41 -13.26
CA ILE A 214 -8.92 -10.73 -13.43
C ILE A 214 -10.03 -10.68 -14.48
N SER A 215 -10.88 -9.65 -14.46
CA SER A 215 -11.95 -9.52 -15.46
C SER A 215 -11.42 -9.25 -16.88
N LEU A 216 -10.23 -8.65 -17.00
CA LEU A 216 -9.58 -8.43 -18.30
C LEU A 216 -8.76 -9.62 -18.82
N LEU A 217 -7.96 -10.26 -17.96
CA LEU A 217 -6.98 -11.26 -18.38
C LEU A 217 -7.48 -12.69 -18.18
N GLY A 218 -8.48 -12.89 -17.33
CA GLY A 218 -8.82 -14.20 -16.78
C GLY A 218 -7.92 -14.59 -15.61
N TYR A 219 -8.41 -15.52 -14.80
CA TYR A 219 -7.76 -15.93 -13.54
C TYR A 219 -6.35 -16.50 -13.75
N ASN A 220 -6.19 -17.51 -14.63
CA ASN A 220 -4.90 -18.17 -14.87
C ASN A 220 -3.83 -17.19 -15.40
N ASN A 221 -4.20 -16.32 -16.35
CA ASN A 221 -3.28 -15.31 -16.87
C ASN A 221 -2.90 -14.26 -15.82
N THR A 222 -3.82 -13.94 -14.90
CA THR A 222 -3.53 -13.04 -13.78
C THR A 222 -2.53 -13.65 -12.79
N VAL A 223 -2.64 -14.95 -12.50
CA VAL A 223 -1.66 -15.68 -11.69
C VAL A 223 -0.28 -15.65 -12.35
N ILE A 224 -0.20 -15.98 -13.64
CA ILE A 224 1.06 -15.92 -14.40
C ILE A 224 1.64 -14.50 -14.41
N TYR A 225 0.79 -13.48 -14.53
CA TYR A 225 1.20 -12.08 -14.52
C TYR A 225 1.81 -11.66 -13.17
N ALA A 226 1.23 -12.10 -12.06
CA ALA A 226 1.78 -11.86 -10.71
C ALA A 226 3.18 -12.47 -10.55
N GLU A 227 3.36 -13.72 -10.97
CA GLU A 227 4.67 -14.39 -10.93
C GLU A 227 5.72 -13.71 -11.82
N LYS A 228 5.34 -13.28 -13.03
CA LYS A 228 6.22 -12.50 -13.91
C LYS A 228 6.66 -11.20 -13.25
N LEU A 229 5.77 -10.49 -12.55
CA LEU A 229 6.11 -9.29 -11.78
C LEU A 229 7.09 -9.61 -10.64
N ARG A 230 6.87 -10.69 -9.89
CA ARG A 230 7.81 -11.11 -8.82
C ARG A 230 9.21 -11.39 -9.35
N LEU A 231 9.31 -12.15 -10.45
CA LEU A 231 10.60 -12.46 -11.08
C LEU A 231 11.29 -11.19 -11.59
N LYS A 232 10.54 -10.28 -12.24
CA LYS A 232 11.06 -8.98 -12.67
C LYS A 232 11.62 -8.16 -11.50
N ILE A 233 10.90 -8.11 -10.38
CA ILE A 233 11.34 -7.38 -9.18
C ILE A 233 12.59 -8.05 -8.58
N LYS A 234 12.59 -9.38 -8.44
CA LYS A 234 13.74 -10.15 -7.95
C LYS A 234 15.00 -9.85 -8.78
N ASN A 235 14.89 -9.90 -10.12
CA ASN A 235 16.03 -9.65 -11.00
C ASN A 235 16.65 -8.25 -10.79
N LYS A 236 15.82 -7.23 -10.49
CA LYS A 236 16.31 -5.89 -10.15
C LYS A 236 17.03 -5.82 -8.80
N LEU A 237 16.83 -6.82 -7.93
CA LEU A 237 17.38 -6.91 -6.58
C LEU A 237 18.57 -7.89 -6.47
N ASP A 238 18.85 -8.67 -7.52
CA ASP A 238 19.93 -9.68 -7.50
C ASP A 238 21.30 -9.04 -7.23
N ASN A 239 21.54 -7.81 -7.71
CA ASN A 239 22.79 -7.06 -7.50
C ASN A 239 23.08 -6.69 -6.02
N TYR A 240 22.15 -6.91 -5.09
CA TYR A 240 22.37 -6.68 -3.65
C TYR A 240 22.74 -7.96 -2.89
N GLY A 241 22.83 -9.10 -3.59
CA GLY A 241 23.22 -10.39 -3.01
C GLY A 241 22.42 -10.74 -1.76
N LYS A 242 23.11 -11.24 -0.72
CA LYS A 242 22.47 -11.68 0.54
C LYS A 242 21.64 -10.60 1.24
N LYS A 243 21.92 -9.31 1.00
CA LYS A 243 21.16 -8.21 1.62
C LYS A 243 19.71 -8.13 1.13
N SER A 244 19.41 -8.60 -0.08
CA SER A 244 18.04 -8.61 -0.61
C SER A 244 17.23 -9.86 -0.23
N ASN A 245 17.82 -10.84 0.49
CA ASN A 245 17.13 -12.08 0.87
C ASN A 245 15.83 -11.82 1.65
N SER A 246 15.89 -10.95 2.67
CA SER A 246 14.72 -10.59 3.49
C SER A 246 13.58 -10.00 2.65
N LEU A 247 13.92 -9.20 1.63
CA LEU A 247 12.94 -8.65 0.69
C LEU A 247 12.39 -9.75 -0.23
N ASN A 248 13.25 -10.62 -0.77
CA ASN A 248 12.83 -11.73 -1.63
C ASN A 248 11.88 -12.69 -0.92
N GLU A 249 12.10 -12.95 0.36
CA GLU A 249 11.16 -13.70 1.21
C GLU A 249 9.82 -12.99 1.36
N THR A 250 9.83 -11.68 1.59
CA THR A 250 8.60 -10.86 1.63
C THR A 250 7.85 -10.93 0.28
N LEU A 251 8.54 -10.88 -0.86
CA LEU A 251 7.91 -11.00 -2.18
C LEU A 251 7.27 -12.37 -2.40
N ARG A 252 7.93 -13.46 -1.96
CA ARG A 252 7.35 -14.81 -2.00
C ARG A 252 6.13 -14.92 -1.10
N TYR A 253 6.21 -14.36 0.11
CA TYR A 253 5.07 -14.30 1.03
C TYR A 253 3.88 -13.57 0.40
N ILE A 254 4.10 -12.42 -0.26
CA ILE A 254 3.03 -11.66 -0.89
C ILE A 254 2.28 -12.49 -1.92
N ILE A 255 2.96 -13.29 -2.75
CA ILE A 255 2.32 -14.15 -3.74
C ILE A 255 1.59 -15.33 -3.10
N ASN A 256 2.22 -16.00 -2.13
CA ASN A 256 1.72 -17.26 -1.60
C ASN A 256 0.69 -17.10 -0.47
N ARG A 257 0.42 -15.86 -0.03
CA ARG A 257 -0.51 -15.62 1.07
C ARG A 257 -1.94 -16.01 0.71
N SER A 258 -2.65 -16.49 1.72
CA SER A 258 -4.07 -16.88 1.65
C SER A 258 -5.02 -15.86 2.26
N LYS A 259 -4.49 -14.78 2.86
CA LYS A 259 -5.24 -13.70 3.49
C LYS A 259 -4.62 -12.35 3.24
#